data_AF-A0A952KG00-F1
#
_entry.id   AF-A0A952KG00-F1
#
_cell.length_a   1.000
_cell.length_b   1.000
_cell.length_c   1.000
_cell.angle_alpha   90.00
_cell.angle_beta   90.00
_cell.angle_gamma   90.00
#
_symmetry.space_group_name_H-M   'P 1'
#
loop_
_entity.id
_entity.type
_entity.pdbx_description
1 polymer ?
#
loop_
_entity_poly.entity_id
_entity_poly.type
_entity_poly.pdbx_seq_one_letter_code
_entity_poly.pdbx_strand_id
1 'polypeptide(L)'
;MPIKIPNDLPARSVLEAEGVMVMLEAQAVRQDIRPMRIGLLNLMPNKVKTETQFARLLGASPLQVELTLVKMTNHVPRNTPSDHILSFYRDWQDVRAEKFDGFIVTGAPVEQMPFEQVTYWDELRRVFDWTQTNVHGCFNICWGAQAAVHHFHGVPKHGLPQKKFGVYRHRIVEPASPYLRGFSDDFTIPVSRWTENRREDIPAASGLKVLMESDDAGLCLLEDSGRRSLHMFNHVEYDTDTLGEEYFRDVAAGKAIALPHDYFPGNDPERRPQNRWRSHAHLLFGNWINQLYQTTPYDIADIGR
;
A
#
# COMPACT_ATOMS: atom_id res chain seq x y z
N MET A 1 -18.58 -4.04 -5.48
CA MET A 1 -19.92 -3.46 -5.30
C MET A 1 -20.74 -4.35 -4.39
N PRO A 2 -21.44 -3.81 -3.39
CA PRO A 2 -22.30 -4.59 -2.52
C PRO A 2 -23.51 -5.12 -3.29
N ILE A 3 -24.01 -6.29 -2.88
CA ILE A 3 -25.23 -6.87 -3.41
C ILE A 3 -26.41 -6.52 -2.50
N LYS A 4 -27.54 -6.14 -3.10
CA LYS A 4 -28.83 -6.05 -2.41
C LYS A 4 -29.48 -7.43 -2.46
N ILE A 5 -29.69 -8.05 -1.30
CA ILE A 5 -30.45 -9.30 -1.15
C ILE A 5 -31.59 -9.09 -0.14
N PRO A 6 -32.67 -9.89 -0.21
CA PRO A 6 -33.72 -9.87 0.80
C PRO A 6 -33.14 -10.07 2.22
N ASN A 7 -33.66 -9.32 3.20
CA ASN A 7 -33.12 -9.31 4.56
C ASN A 7 -33.16 -10.70 5.23
N ASP A 8 -34.12 -11.53 4.84
CA ASP A 8 -34.42 -12.87 5.32
C ASP A 8 -33.76 -13.98 4.49
N LEU A 9 -32.94 -13.65 3.49
CA LEU A 9 -32.26 -14.65 2.68
C LEU A 9 -31.22 -15.42 3.54
N PRO A 10 -31.32 -16.76 3.69
CA PRO A 10 -30.40 -17.53 4.54
C PRO A 10 -28.92 -17.41 4.13
N ALA A 11 -28.64 -17.12 2.85
CA ALA A 11 -27.29 -16.89 2.35
C ALA A 11 -26.61 -15.66 2.96
N ARG A 12 -27.37 -14.74 3.58
CA ARG A 12 -26.84 -13.51 4.16
C ARG A 12 -25.79 -13.77 5.24
N SER A 13 -26.11 -14.60 6.22
CA SER A 13 -25.20 -14.86 7.35
C SER A 13 -23.92 -15.56 6.89
N VAL A 14 -24.03 -16.42 5.87
CA VAL A 14 -22.88 -17.08 5.23
C VAL A 14 -22.00 -16.05 4.51
N LEU A 15 -22.60 -15.20 3.68
CA LEU A 15 -21.90 -14.13 2.96
C LEU A 15 -21.21 -13.15 3.92
N GLU A 16 -21.89 -12.71 4.99
CA GLU A 16 -21.33 -11.83 6.01
C GLU A 16 -20.14 -12.50 6.74
N ALA A 17 -20.23 -13.81 7.05
CA ALA A 17 -19.15 -14.57 7.67
C ALA A 17 -17.94 -14.77 6.75
N GLU A 18 -18.16 -14.87 5.43
CA GLU A 18 -17.12 -14.88 4.40
C GLU A 18 -16.57 -13.47 4.09
N GLY A 19 -16.99 -12.46 4.87
CA GLY A 19 -16.57 -11.08 4.71
C GLY A 19 -17.16 -10.41 3.48
N VAL A 20 -18.19 -10.97 2.84
CA VAL A 20 -18.95 -10.35 1.75
C VAL A 20 -19.92 -9.32 2.32
N MET A 21 -19.79 -8.07 1.90
CA MET A 21 -20.67 -6.99 2.36
C MET A 21 -22.03 -7.09 1.70
N VAL A 22 -23.03 -7.36 2.52
CA VAL A 22 -24.46 -7.35 2.17
C VAL A 22 -25.06 -6.01 2.60
N MET A 23 -25.78 -5.34 1.69
CA MET A 23 -26.47 -4.09 2.04
C MET A 23 -27.91 -4.36 2.50
N LEU A 24 -28.32 -3.65 3.56
CA LEU A 24 -29.72 -3.58 3.96
C LEU A 24 -30.52 -2.74 2.96
N GLU A 25 -31.80 -3.07 2.80
CA GLU A 25 -32.71 -2.37 1.89
C GLU A 25 -32.78 -0.85 2.11
N ALA A 26 -32.74 -0.41 3.36
CA ALA A 26 -32.77 1.01 3.72
C ALA A 26 -31.47 1.76 3.35
N GLN A 27 -30.34 1.06 3.22
CA GLN A 27 -29.03 1.66 2.88
C GLN A 27 -28.85 1.80 1.35
N ALA A 28 -29.51 0.95 0.56
CA ALA A 28 -29.45 0.97 -0.90
C ALA A 28 -30.04 2.25 -1.53
N VAL A 29 -30.98 2.92 -0.85
CA VAL A 29 -31.72 4.09 -1.36
C VAL A 29 -30.89 5.40 -1.28
N ARG A 30 -29.72 5.37 -0.62
CA ARG A 30 -28.96 6.58 -0.24
C ARG A 30 -27.58 6.69 -0.91
N GLN A 31 -27.43 6.14 -2.13
CA GLN A 31 -26.15 6.16 -2.85
C GLN A 31 -25.97 7.47 -3.63
N ASP A 32 -25.67 8.54 -2.92
CA ASP A 32 -25.08 9.71 -3.58
C ASP A 32 -23.62 9.37 -3.90
N ILE A 33 -23.30 9.19 -5.17
CA ILE A 33 -21.96 8.84 -5.65
C ILE A 33 -21.20 10.13 -5.95
N ARG A 34 -20.06 10.35 -5.30
CA ARG A 34 -19.10 11.41 -5.67
C ARG A 34 -17.75 10.82 -6.09
N PRO A 35 -16.95 11.54 -6.90
CA PRO A 35 -15.57 11.14 -7.17
C PRO A 35 -14.77 10.95 -5.87
N MET A 36 -13.99 9.89 -5.82
CA MET A 36 -13.09 9.61 -4.69
C MET A 36 -11.80 10.38 -4.87
N ARG A 37 -11.38 11.11 -3.83
CA ARG A 37 -10.13 11.88 -3.84
C ARG A 37 -9.05 11.05 -3.16
N ILE A 38 -8.04 10.64 -3.94
CA ILE A 38 -6.91 9.85 -3.44
C ILE A 38 -5.61 10.64 -3.60
N GLY A 39 -4.89 10.85 -2.49
CA GLY A 39 -3.54 11.42 -2.51
C GLY A 39 -2.47 10.32 -2.63
N LEU A 40 -1.41 10.59 -3.38
CA LEU A 40 -0.22 9.73 -3.46
C LEU A 40 1.02 10.53 -3.06
N LEU A 41 1.50 10.33 -1.83
CA LEU A 41 2.79 10.83 -1.39
C LEU A 41 3.91 9.93 -1.95
N ASN A 42 4.47 10.34 -3.08
CA ASN A 42 5.46 9.57 -3.81
C ASN A 42 6.89 9.87 -3.35
N LEU A 43 7.43 8.99 -2.50
CA LEU A 43 8.79 9.03 -1.97
C LEU A 43 9.78 8.19 -2.80
N MET A 44 9.32 7.53 -3.86
CA MET A 44 10.17 6.73 -4.74
C MET A 44 11.08 7.62 -5.59
N PRO A 45 12.27 7.11 -5.96
CA PRO A 45 13.20 7.85 -6.81
C PRO A 45 12.70 7.95 -8.26
N ASN A 46 12.12 6.87 -8.82
CA ASN A 46 11.55 6.87 -10.16
C ASN A 46 10.05 7.18 -10.08
N LYS A 47 9.73 8.48 -10.02
CA LYS A 47 8.35 8.92 -9.77
C LYS A 47 7.36 8.49 -10.85
N VAL A 48 7.69 8.67 -12.13
CA VAL A 48 6.81 8.34 -13.26
C VAL A 48 6.47 6.86 -13.31
N LYS A 49 7.45 5.98 -13.05
CA LYS A 49 7.18 4.52 -12.98
C LYS A 49 6.23 4.20 -11.84
N THR A 50 6.49 4.74 -10.65
CA THR A 50 5.64 4.54 -9.47
C THR A 50 4.22 5.10 -9.68
N GLU A 51 4.08 6.28 -10.27
CA GLU A 51 2.78 6.87 -10.65
C GLU A 51 2.00 5.92 -11.55
N THR A 52 2.65 5.38 -12.58
CA THR A 52 2.02 4.46 -13.54
C THR A 52 1.54 3.18 -12.85
N GLN A 53 2.34 2.62 -11.92
CA GLN A 53 1.99 1.43 -11.16
C GLN A 53 0.73 1.65 -10.30
N PHE A 54 0.69 2.74 -9.54
CA PHE A 54 -0.49 3.05 -8.71
C PHE A 54 -1.70 3.46 -9.55
N ALA A 55 -1.53 4.32 -10.55
CA ALA A 55 -2.63 4.77 -11.41
C ALA A 55 -3.32 3.58 -12.12
N ARG A 56 -2.55 2.55 -12.52
CA ARG A 56 -3.11 1.33 -13.11
C ARG A 56 -4.00 0.54 -12.14
N LEU A 57 -3.61 0.47 -10.87
CA LEU A 57 -4.37 -0.24 -9.84
C LEU A 57 -5.60 0.57 -9.41
N LEU A 58 -5.44 1.88 -9.22
CA LEU A 58 -6.53 2.79 -8.84
C LEU A 58 -7.56 2.97 -9.95
N GLY A 59 -7.13 3.00 -11.21
CA GLY A 59 -7.99 3.12 -12.39
C GLY A 59 -8.71 1.82 -12.77
N ALA A 60 -8.41 0.69 -12.12
CA ALA A 60 -9.08 -0.59 -12.35
C ALA A 60 -10.38 -0.75 -11.54
N SER A 61 -11.07 0.36 -11.28
CA SER A 61 -12.33 0.43 -10.54
C SER A 61 -13.40 1.13 -11.39
N PRO A 62 -14.68 0.73 -11.30
CA PRO A 62 -15.78 1.48 -11.94
C PRO A 62 -16.05 2.84 -11.27
N LEU A 63 -15.47 3.09 -10.09
CA LEU A 63 -15.61 4.37 -9.38
C LEU A 63 -14.65 5.41 -9.97
N GLN A 64 -15.12 6.65 -10.09
CA GLN A 64 -14.25 7.76 -10.49
C GLN A 64 -13.26 8.09 -9.37
N VAL A 65 -11.97 8.02 -9.67
CA VAL A 65 -10.88 8.37 -8.75
C VAL A 65 -10.14 9.60 -9.26
N GLU A 66 -10.07 10.63 -8.44
CA GLU A 66 -9.24 11.82 -8.63
C GLU A 66 -7.92 11.62 -7.88
N LEU A 67 -6.84 11.40 -8.63
CA LEU A 67 -5.50 11.20 -8.07
C LEU A 67 -4.76 12.53 -7.94
N THR A 68 -4.34 12.88 -6.72
CA THR A 68 -3.46 14.02 -6.44
C THR A 68 -2.06 13.53 -6.12
N LEU A 69 -1.06 13.94 -6.90
CA LEU A 69 0.34 13.63 -6.64
C LEU A 69 0.92 14.61 -5.62
N VAL A 70 1.43 14.09 -4.51
CA VAL A 70 1.95 14.88 -3.38
C VAL A 70 3.43 14.62 -3.21
N LYS A 71 4.20 15.67 -2.89
CA LYS A 71 5.61 15.58 -2.51
C LYS A 71 5.84 16.20 -1.13
N MET A 72 6.94 15.81 -0.50
CA MET A 72 7.47 16.50 0.68
C MET A 72 7.92 17.90 0.28
N THR A 73 7.57 18.92 1.08
CA THR A 73 7.67 20.33 0.70
C THR A 73 9.10 20.72 0.32
N ASN A 74 10.07 20.35 1.17
CA ASN A 74 11.46 20.74 1.01
C ASN A 74 12.34 19.64 0.38
N HIS A 75 11.75 18.56 -0.12
CA HIS A 75 12.52 17.47 -0.72
C HIS A 75 12.71 17.69 -2.22
N VAL A 76 13.97 17.73 -2.66
CA VAL A 76 14.33 17.80 -4.08
C VAL A 76 14.44 16.38 -4.64
N PRO A 77 13.59 15.98 -5.61
CA PRO A 77 13.69 14.68 -6.27
C PRO A 77 15.02 14.55 -7.04
N ARG A 78 15.70 13.42 -6.90
CA ARG A 78 17.01 13.19 -7.54
C ARG A 78 16.92 12.71 -8.99
N ASN A 79 15.89 11.93 -9.34
CA ASN A 79 15.84 11.18 -10.61
C ASN A 79 14.61 11.52 -11.46
N THR A 80 13.97 12.67 -11.25
CA THR A 80 12.76 13.07 -11.98
C THR A 80 12.98 14.46 -12.58
N PRO A 81 12.64 14.69 -13.86
CA PRO A 81 12.75 16.01 -14.48
C PRO A 81 12.02 17.07 -13.66
N SER A 82 12.65 18.24 -13.49
CA SER A 82 12.06 19.37 -12.75
C SER A 82 10.66 19.72 -13.26
N ASP A 83 10.48 19.68 -14.58
CA ASP A 83 9.24 20.10 -15.24
C ASP A 83 8.07 19.18 -14.92
N HIS A 84 8.33 17.87 -14.77
CA HIS A 84 7.30 16.91 -14.33
C HIS A 84 6.86 17.20 -12.90
N ILE A 85 7.81 17.47 -12.00
CA ILE A 85 7.52 17.82 -10.61
C ILE A 85 6.70 19.10 -10.54
N LEU A 86 7.14 20.16 -11.25
CA LEU A 86 6.48 21.46 -11.24
C LEU A 86 5.07 21.41 -11.82
N SER A 87 4.83 20.58 -12.82
CA SER A 87 3.54 20.53 -13.52
C SER A 87 2.49 19.69 -12.79
N PHE A 88 2.90 18.64 -12.08
CA PHE A 88 1.97 17.62 -11.58
C PHE A 88 1.98 17.40 -10.07
N TYR A 89 3.05 17.79 -9.37
CA TYR A 89 3.15 17.59 -7.92
C TYR A 89 2.75 18.82 -7.14
N ARG A 90 2.04 18.58 -6.03
CA ARG A 90 1.71 19.59 -5.02
C ARG A 90 2.50 19.33 -3.75
N ASP A 91 2.93 20.39 -3.08
CA ASP A 91 3.55 20.24 -1.78
C ASP A 91 2.54 19.78 -0.75
N TRP A 92 2.96 18.90 0.17
CA TRP A 92 2.10 18.46 1.26
C TRP A 92 1.55 19.66 2.04
N GLN A 93 2.37 20.71 2.24
CA GLN A 93 1.91 21.93 2.89
C GLN A 93 0.73 22.60 2.18
N ASP A 94 0.63 22.51 0.85
CA ASP A 94 -0.47 23.12 0.09
C ASP A 94 -1.75 22.30 0.18
N VAL A 95 -1.64 20.97 0.33
CA VAL A 95 -2.80 20.07 0.44
C VAL A 95 -3.23 19.82 1.88
N ARG A 96 -2.50 20.31 2.89
CA ARG A 96 -2.79 20.04 4.31
C ARG A 96 -4.16 20.55 4.77
N ALA A 97 -4.74 21.54 4.09
CA ALA A 97 -6.08 22.05 4.38
C ALA A 97 -7.20 21.20 3.74
N GLU A 98 -6.85 20.29 2.82
CA GLU A 98 -7.79 19.45 2.10
C GLU A 98 -8.06 18.14 2.83
N LYS A 99 -9.11 17.45 2.37
CA LYS A 99 -9.54 16.14 2.87
C LYS A 99 -9.50 15.13 1.73
N PHE A 100 -9.16 13.89 2.05
CA PHE A 100 -9.03 12.81 1.08
C PHE A 100 -9.75 11.55 1.55
N ASP A 101 -10.37 10.83 0.62
CA ASP A 101 -10.93 9.51 0.90
C ASP A 101 -9.80 8.49 1.12
N GLY A 102 -8.77 8.56 0.28
CA GLY A 102 -7.61 7.68 0.35
C GLY A 102 -6.30 8.47 0.39
N PHE A 103 -5.29 7.96 1.11
CA PHE A 103 -3.94 8.51 1.01
C PHE A 103 -2.89 7.41 1.02
N ILE A 104 -2.05 7.38 -0.01
CA ILE A 104 -1.01 6.37 -0.20
C ILE A 104 0.35 7.00 0.11
N VAL A 105 1.15 6.33 0.95
CA VAL A 105 2.55 6.69 1.21
C VAL A 105 3.44 5.57 0.69
N THR A 106 4.26 5.86 -0.32
CA THR A 106 5.09 4.85 -0.98
C THR A 106 6.32 4.46 -0.16
N GLY A 107 7.04 3.45 -0.64
CA GLY A 107 8.41 3.19 -0.20
C GLY A 107 9.36 4.35 -0.53
N ALA A 108 10.56 4.28 0.05
CA ALA A 108 11.63 5.25 -0.17
C ALA A 108 13.01 4.57 -0.06
N PRO A 109 14.04 5.07 -0.78
CA PRO A 109 15.38 4.45 -0.80
C PRO A 109 16.24 4.91 0.39
N VAL A 110 15.68 4.90 1.61
CA VAL A 110 16.33 5.39 2.84
C VAL A 110 16.29 4.36 3.98
N GLU A 111 15.87 3.13 3.70
CA GLU A 111 15.58 2.11 4.71
C GLU A 111 16.77 1.72 5.61
N GLN A 112 18.01 1.90 5.17
CA GLN A 112 19.19 1.61 5.99
C GLN A 112 19.54 2.74 6.98
N MET A 113 18.95 3.92 6.83
CA MET A 113 19.12 5.03 7.77
C MET A 113 18.20 4.85 8.98
N PRO A 114 18.62 5.20 10.21
CA PRO A 114 17.70 5.41 11.32
C PRO A 114 16.61 6.42 10.93
N PHE A 115 15.38 6.25 11.43
CA PHE A 115 14.25 7.09 11.02
C PHE A 115 14.53 8.57 11.27
N GLU A 116 15.08 8.89 12.43
CA GLU A 116 15.40 10.25 12.89
C GLU A 116 16.50 10.92 12.06
N GLN A 117 17.26 10.15 11.28
CA GLN A 117 18.30 10.67 10.39
C GLN A 117 17.79 10.92 8.97
N VAL A 118 16.55 10.53 8.65
CA VAL A 118 15.94 10.83 7.36
C VAL A 118 15.59 12.31 7.31
N THR A 119 16.09 13.02 6.30
CA THR A 119 16.04 14.50 6.23
C THR A 119 14.63 15.08 6.27
N TYR A 120 13.63 14.32 5.83
CA TYR A 120 12.22 14.72 5.83
C TYR A 120 11.39 14.00 6.91
N TRP A 121 12.02 13.37 7.90
CA TRP A 121 11.34 12.61 8.96
C TRP A 121 10.33 13.44 9.73
N ASP A 122 10.72 14.63 10.19
CA ASP A 122 9.82 15.51 10.96
C ASP A 122 8.60 15.94 10.16
N GLU A 123 8.77 16.19 8.85
CA GLU A 123 7.64 16.49 7.97
C GLU A 123 6.78 15.25 7.75
N LEU A 124 7.36 14.06 7.58
CA LEU A 124 6.63 12.81 7.40
C LEU A 124 5.79 12.45 8.64
N ARG A 125 6.31 12.69 9.85
CA ARG A 125 5.54 12.55 11.09
C ARG A 125 4.30 13.45 11.11
N ARG A 126 4.46 14.71 10.68
CA ARG A 126 3.32 15.64 10.54
C ARG A 126 2.34 15.18 9.47
N VAL A 127 2.79 14.58 8.36
CA VAL A 127 1.91 13.96 7.37
C VAL A 127 1.10 12.85 8.03
N PHE A 128 1.74 11.94 8.77
CA PHE A 128 1.06 10.84 9.46
C PHE A 128 0.05 11.35 10.50
N ASP A 129 0.39 12.35 11.29
CA ASP A 129 -0.56 12.95 12.24
C ASP A 129 -1.73 13.60 11.50
N TRP A 130 -1.47 14.31 10.40
CA TRP A 130 -2.49 14.91 9.55
C TRP A 130 -3.42 13.88 8.92
N THR A 131 -2.93 12.70 8.53
CA THR A 131 -3.83 11.67 7.97
C THR A 131 -4.91 11.24 8.95
N GLN A 132 -4.65 11.33 10.26
CA GLN A 132 -5.62 10.96 11.29
C GLN A 132 -6.81 11.91 11.36
N THR A 133 -6.65 13.15 10.90
CA THR A 133 -7.72 14.16 10.88
C THR A 133 -8.23 14.46 9.49
N ASN A 134 -7.49 14.18 8.43
CA ASN A 134 -7.82 14.65 7.08
C ASN A 134 -7.98 13.56 6.03
N VAL A 135 -7.69 12.30 6.38
CA VAL A 135 -7.81 11.17 5.47
C VAL A 135 -8.75 10.12 6.06
N HIS A 136 -9.67 9.62 5.23
CA HIS A 136 -10.59 8.57 5.66
C HIS A 136 -9.87 7.24 5.84
N GLY A 137 -9.09 6.78 4.85
CA GLY A 137 -8.19 5.64 5.03
C GLY A 137 -6.85 5.74 4.31
N CYS A 138 -5.81 5.16 4.90
CA CYS A 138 -4.45 5.20 4.38
C CYS A 138 -3.94 3.84 3.90
N PHE A 139 -2.98 3.89 2.97
CA PHE A 139 -2.23 2.72 2.54
C PHE A 139 -0.73 3.06 2.49
N ASN A 140 0.04 2.52 3.42
CA ASN A 140 1.47 2.73 3.53
C ASN A 140 2.23 1.52 2.97
N ILE A 141 3.25 1.74 2.13
CA ILE A 141 3.92 0.68 1.36
C ILE A 141 5.44 0.68 1.59
N CYS A 142 6.01 -0.52 1.70
CA CYS A 142 7.43 -0.79 1.96
C CYS A 142 7.96 0.08 3.11
N TRP A 143 8.99 0.92 2.88
CA TRP A 143 9.53 1.80 3.91
C TRP A 143 8.47 2.77 4.49
N GLY A 144 7.50 3.22 3.70
CA GLY A 144 6.37 4.02 4.19
C GLY A 144 5.54 3.27 5.23
N ALA A 145 5.37 1.95 5.05
CA ALA A 145 4.74 1.08 6.05
C ALA A 145 5.57 1.01 7.33
N GLN A 146 6.88 0.78 7.22
CA GLN A 146 7.81 0.74 8.36
C GLN A 146 7.80 2.07 9.14
N ALA A 147 7.85 3.19 8.43
CA ALA A 147 7.80 4.54 8.98
C ALA A 147 6.49 4.79 9.75
N ALA A 148 5.35 4.39 9.20
CA ALA A 148 4.06 4.58 9.83
C ALA A 148 3.90 3.74 11.11
N VAL A 149 4.25 2.44 11.08
CA VAL A 149 4.16 1.58 12.27
C VAL A 149 5.16 2.00 13.35
N HIS A 150 6.33 2.53 12.96
CA HIS A 150 7.27 3.14 13.88
C HIS A 150 6.69 4.39 14.53
N HIS A 151 6.13 5.33 13.76
CA HIS A 151 5.57 6.58 14.27
C HIS A 151 4.38 6.34 15.22
N PHE A 152 3.45 5.45 14.86
CA PHE A 152 2.22 5.25 15.64
C PHE A 152 2.36 4.26 16.80
N HIS A 153 3.25 3.28 16.69
CA HIS A 153 3.33 2.14 17.63
C HIS A 153 4.73 1.86 18.14
N GLY A 154 5.75 2.59 17.69
CA GLY A 154 7.14 2.39 18.10
C GLY A 154 7.77 1.11 17.54
N VAL A 155 7.18 0.47 16.52
CA VAL A 155 7.74 -0.77 15.95
C VAL A 155 9.08 -0.48 15.26
N PRO A 156 10.21 -1.06 15.73
CA PRO A 156 11.52 -0.87 15.12
C PRO A 156 11.63 -1.60 13.77
N LYS A 157 12.63 -1.20 12.98
CA LYS A 157 13.09 -1.97 11.82
C LYS A 157 14.49 -2.52 12.07
N HIS A 158 14.77 -3.70 11.52
CA HIS A 158 16.04 -4.40 11.66
C HIS A 158 16.74 -4.52 10.32
N GLY A 159 18.05 -4.36 10.30
CA GLY A 159 18.86 -4.62 9.11
C GLY A 159 18.91 -6.12 8.79
N LEU A 160 18.78 -6.45 7.52
CA LEU A 160 18.98 -7.81 7.02
C LEU A 160 20.45 -8.02 6.63
N PRO A 161 21.01 -9.23 6.83
CA PRO A 161 22.38 -9.55 6.41
C PRO A 161 22.55 -9.53 4.89
N GLN A 162 21.47 -9.73 4.14
CA GLN A 162 21.42 -9.64 2.68
C GLN A 162 20.07 -9.05 2.25
N LYS A 163 20.04 -8.41 1.08
CA LYS A 163 18.79 -7.88 0.50
C LYS A 163 17.78 -9.02 0.35
N LYS A 164 16.59 -8.87 0.92
CA LYS A 164 15.46 -9.73 0.58
C LYS A 164 14.93 -9.26 -0.76
N PHE A 165 15.17 -10.05 -1.80
CA PHE A 165 15.03 -9.62 -3.18
C PHE A 165 14.49 -10.76 -4.05
N GLY A 166 13.28 -10.60 -4.58
CA GLY A 166 12.61 -11.62 -5.37
C GLY A 166 11.10 -11.63 -5.20
N VAL A 167 10.48 -12.76 -5.55
CA VAL A 167 9.05 -13.02 -5.46
C VAL A 167 8.87 -14.18 -4.50
N TYR A 168 8.18 -13.96 -3.38
CA TYR A 168 8.08 -14.94 -2.30
C TYR A 168 6.64 -15.39 -2.11
N ARG A 169 6.45 -16.66 -1.73
CA ARG A 169 5.15 -17.18 -1.32
C ARG A 169 4.67 -16.54 -0.03
N HIS A 170 3.39 -16.26 0.02
CA HIS A 170 2.70 -15.67 1.16
C HIS A 170 1.47 -16.49 1.51
N ARG A 171 1.04 -16.37 2.77
CA ARG A 171 -0.21 -16.95 3.27
C ARG A 171 -1.11 -15.88 3.86
N ILE A 172 -2.40 -16.14 3.82
CA ILE A 172 -3.40 -15.34 4.52
C ILE A 172 -3.46 -15.78 5.98
N VAL A 173 -3.44 -14.83 6.90
CA VAL A 173 -3.62 -15.06 8.34
C VAL A 173 -5.07 -14.79 8.76
N GLU A 174 -5.69 -13.76 8.16
CA GLU A 174 -7.04 -13.31 8.47
C GLU A 174 -7.95 -13.40 7.22
N PRO A 175 -8.48 -14.60 6.89
CA PRO A 175 -9.23 -14.82 5.64
C PRO A 175 -10.55 -14.06 5.56
N ALA A 176 -11.15 -13.72 6.71
CA ALA A 176 -12.36 -12.92 6.77
C ALA A 176 -12.10 -11.41 6.55
N SER A 177 -10.85 -10.98 6.40
CA SER A 177 -10.54 -9.58 6.16
C SER A 177 -11.17 -9.09 4.86
N PRO A 178 -11.93 -7.97 4.89
CA PRO A 178 -12.57 -7.46 3.68
C PRO A 178 -11.57 -7.01 2.61
N TYR A 179 -10.31 -6.77 2.99
CA TYR A 179 -9.23 -6.40 2.07
C TYR A 179 -8.68 -7.60 1.28
N LEU A 180 -8.85 -8.82 1.79
CA LEU A 180 -8.31 -10.05 1.19
C LEU A 180 -9.36 -10.86 0.42
N ARG A 181 -10.58 -10.34 0.28
CA ARG A 181 -11.66 -11.03 -0.43
C ARG A 181 -11.22 -11.42 -1.85
N GLY A 182 -11.37 -12.70 -2.17
CA GLY A 182 -11.03 -13.27 -3.48
C GLY A 182 -9.55 -13.62 -3.68
N PHE A 183 -8.70 -13.42 -2.66
CA PHE A 183 -7.33 -13.92 -2.70
C PHE A 183 -7.31 -15.45 -2.76
N SER A 184 -6.40 -15.99 -3.57
CA SER A 184 -6.04 -17.42 -3.54
C SER A 184 -5.29 -17.78 -2.25
N ASP A 185 -5.39 -19.03 -1.82
CA ASP A 185 -4.68 -19.55 -0.64
C ASP A 185 -3.15 -19.62 -0.82
N ASP A 186 -2.68 -19.89 -2.05
CA ASP A 186 -1.26 -19.84 -2.45
C ASP A 186 -1.07 -18.71 -3.47
N PHE A 187 -0.23 -17.74 -3.11
CA PHE A 187 0.09 -16.61 -3.95
C PHE A 187 1.48 -16.07 -3.62
N THR A 188 1.99 -15.25 -4.54
CA THR A 188 3.33 -14.68 -4.41
C THR A 188 3.29 -13.17 -4.45
N ILE A 189 4.23 -12.53 -3.76
CA ILE A 189 4.35 -11.07 -3.70
C ILE A 189 5.82 -10.68 -3.88
N PRO A 190 6.13 -9.65 -4.68
CA PRO A 190 7.47 -9.09 -4.79
C PRO A 190 7.97 -8.48 -3.49
N VAL A 191 9.24 -8.72 -3.17
CA VAL A 191 9.95 -8.17 -2.02
C VAL A 191 11.28 -7.61 -2.50
N SER A 192 11.57 -6.36 -2.12
CA SER A 192 12.84 -5.70 -2.42
C SER A 192 13.19 -4.75 -1.27
N ARG A 193 13.91 -5.26 -0.26
CA ARG A 193 14.25 -4.49 0.95
C ARG A 193 15.50 -5.03 1.65
N TRP A 194 16.22 -4.14 2.33
CA TRP A 194 17.37 -4.39 3.20
C TRP A 194 17.01 -4.40 4.68
N THR A 195 15.78 -4.05 5.03
CA THR A 195 15.31 -4.04 6.41
C THR A 195 13.99 -4.76 6.57
N GLU A 196 13.67 -5.19 7.78
CA GLU A 196 12.42 -5.86 8.14
C GLU A 196 11.81 -5.32 9.44
N ASN A 197 10.50 -5.43 9.57
CA ASN A 197 9.82 -5.41 10.87
C ASN A 197 9.52 -6.86 11.25
N ARG A 198 9.58 -7.18 12.54
CA ARG A 198 9.35 -8.54 13.03
C ARG A 198 8.03 -8.64 13.78
N ARG A 199 7.46 -9.83 13.79
CA ARG A 199 6.15 -10.08 14.41
C ARG A 199 6.21 -9.89 15.92
N GLU A 200 7.30 -10.31 16.54
CA GLU A 200 7.54 -10.18 17.97
C GLU A 200 7.66 -8.74 18.46
N ASP A 201 7.95 -7.79 17.55
CA ASP A 201 8.06 -6.37 17.90
C ASP A 201 6.70 -5.64 17.89
N ILE A 202 5.63 -6.30 17.43
CA ILE A 202 4.28 -5.71 17.42
C ILE A 202 3.78 -5.64 18.87
N PRO A 203 3.49 -4.43 19.41
CA PRO A 203 2.99 -4.32 20.78
C PRO A 203 1.63 -5.02 20.91
N ALA A 204 1.47 -5.88 21.92
CA ALA A 204 0.25 -6.67 22.11
C ALA A 204 -1.03 -5.81 22.25
N ALA A 205 -0.91 -4.59 22.77
CA ALA A 205 -2.02 -3.66 22.94
C ALA A 205 -2.22 -2.68 21.76
N SER A 206 -1.48 -2.83 20.65
CA SER A 206 -1.55 -1.92 19.50
C SER A 206 -2.85 -2.03 18.69
N GLY A 207 -3.52 -3.19 18.75
CA GLY A 207 -4.65 -3.50 17.88
C GLY A 207 -4.27 -3.82 16.43
N LEU A 208 -2.97 -3.86 16.10
CA LEU A 208 -2.47 -4.25 14.78
C LEU A 208 -2.80 -5.73 14.51
N LYS A 209 -3.41 -5.98 13.35
CA LYS A 209 -3.72 -7.33 12.87
C LYS A 209 -2.81 -7.71 11.71
N VAL A 210 -2.19 -8.87 11.80
CA VAL A 210 -1.42 -9.43 10.68
C VAL A 210 -2.41 -10.04 9.70
N LEU A 211 -2.50 -9.48 8.48
CA LEU A 211 -3.38 -10.00 7.44
C LEU A 211 -2.68 -11.02 6.54
N MET A 212 -1.43 -10.75 6.19
CA MET A 212 -0.60 -11.61 5.34
C MET A 212 0.84 -11.64 5.83
N GLU A 213 1.48 -12.79 5.68
CA GLU A 213 2.90 -13.01 5.98
C GLU A 213 3.50 -14.09 5.10
N SER A 214 4.82 -14.23 5.16
CA SER A 214 5.61 -15.25 4.47
C SER A 214 6.57 -15.90 5.46
N ASP A 215 6.69 -17.22 5.42
CA ASP A 215 7.70 -17.92 6.24
C ASP A 215 9.13 -17.51 5.83
N ASP A 216 9.33 -17.16 4.56
CA ASP A 216 10.62 -16.71 4.04
C ASP A 216 10.81 -15.20 4.17
N ALA A 217 9.77 -14.41 3.93
CA ALA A 217 9.85 -12.95 3.82
C ALA A 217 9.18 -12.17 4.95
N GLY A 218 8.75 -12.83 6.02
CA GLY A 218 8.20 -12.20 7.22
C GLY A 218 6.87 -11.48 6.99
N LEU A 219 6.63 -10.41 7.75
CA LEU A 219 5.41 -9.62 7.67
C LEU A 219 5.20 -9.03 6.27
N CYS A 220 3.97 -9.11 5.77
CA CYS A 220 3.63 -8.61 4.44
C CYS A 220 2.57 -7.52 4.47
N LEU A 221 1.43 -7.74 5.13
CA LEU A 221 0.35 -6.76 5.26
C LEU A 221 -0.20 -6.75 6.69
N LEU A 222 -0.30 -5.57 7.28
CA LEU A 222 -1.02 -5.33 8.54
C LEU A 222 -2.23 -4.45 8.30
N GLU A 223 -3.27 -4.69 9.09
CA GLU A 223 -4.38 -3.77 9.30
C GLU A 223 -4.21 -3.04 10.63
N ASP A 224 -4.35 -1.73 10.59
CA ASP A 224 -4.47 -0.85 11.75
C ASP A 224 -5.83 -0.16 11.72
N SER A 225 -6.85 -0.82 12.28
CA SER A 225 -8.20 -0.27 12.30
C SER A 225 -8.28 1.03 13.13
N GLY A 226 -7.42 1.17 14.16
CA GLY A 226 -7.37 2.36 15.02
C GLY A 226 -6.82 3.59 14.31
N ARG A 227 -5.95 3.41 13.32
CA ARG A 227 -5.40 4.46 12.44
C ARG A 227 -6.02 4.47 11.05
N ARG A 228 -7.07 3.66 10.81
CA ARG A 228 -7.73 3.47 9.50
C ARG A 228 -6.72 3.23 8.37
N SER A 229 -5.72 2.39 8.63
CA SER A 229 -4.54 2.25 7.78
C SER A 229 -4.24 0.79 7.44
N LEU A 230 -3.80 0.58 6.20
CA LEU A 230 -3.10 -0.64 5.79
C LEU A 230 -1.59 -0.37 5.71
N HIS A 231 -0.79 -1.34 6.16
CA HIS A 231 0.67 -1.26 6.14
C HIS A 231 1.22 -2.48 5.40
N MET A 232 1.62 -2.30 4.14
CA MET A 232 2.21 -3.35 3.32
C MET A 232 3.71 -3.20 3.27
N PHE A 233 4.47 -4.14 3.82
CA PHE A 233 5.94 -4.06 3.85
C PHE A 233 6.60 -4.49 2.54
N ASN A 234 5.82 -5.05 1.62
CA ASN A 234 6.28 -5.63 0.35
C ASN A 234 5.71 -4.82 -0.84
N HIS A 235 5.96 -5.27 -2.07
CA HIS A 235 5.69 -4.49 -3.29
C HIS A 235 4.70 -5.17 -4.23
N VAL A 236 3.41 -5.16 -3.86
CA VAL A 236 2.37 -5.76 -4.72
C VAL A 236 2.14 -4.97 -6.01
N GLU A 237 2.51 -3.69 -6.03
CA GLU A 237 2.32 -2.75 -7.13
C GLU A 237 3.33 -2.92 -8.29
N TYR A 238 4.40 -3.67 -8.06
CA TYR A 238 5.50 -3.78 -9.02
C TYR A 238 5.05 -4.37 -10.37
N ASP A 239 5.54 -3.77 -11.45
CA ASP A 239 5.43 -4.34 -12.80
C ASP A 239 6.29 -5.58 -12.96
N THR A 240 5.98 -6.39 -13.97
CA THR A 240 6.66 -7.65 -14.31
C THR A 240 8.18 -7.50 -14.37
N ASP A 241 8.70 -6.37 -14.86
CA ASP A 241 10.12 -6.09 -15.14
C ASP A 241 10.85 -5.36 -13.99
N THR A 242 10.15 -4.88 -12.96
CA THR A 242 10.72 -3.98 -11.94
C THR A 242 11.91 -4.60 -11.19
N LEU A 243 11.80 -5.85 -10.74
CA LEU A 243 12.91 -6.53 -10.06
C LEU A 243 14.08 -6.81 -11.03
N GLY A 244 13.79 -7.10 -12.30
CA GLY A 244 14.80 -7.30 -13.33
C GLY A 244 15.59 -6.02 -13.60
N GLU A 245 14.92 -4.89 -13.75
CA GLU A 245 15.56 -3.58 -13.89
C GLU A 245 16.44 -3.24 -12.68
N GLU A 246 15.97 -3.49 -11.46
CA GLU A 246 16.79 -3.31 -10.25
C GLU A 246 18.04 -4.20 -10.27
N TYR A 247 17.88 -5.47 -10.64
CA TYR A 247 18.98 -6.43 -10.74
C TYR A 247 20.03 -5.97 -11.76
N PHE A 248 19.62 -5.70 -13.01
CA PHE A 248 20.54 -5.29 -14.07
C PHE A 248 21.23 -3.95 -13.77
N ARG A 249 20.51 -2.99 -13.16
CA ARG A 249 21.11 -1.74 -12.70
C ARG A 249 22.21 -1.99 -11.68
N ASP A 250 21.95 -2.82 -10.67
CA ASP A 250 22.91 -3.06 -9.59
C ASP A 250 24.12 -3.90 -10.07
N VAL A 251 23.91 -4.83 -11.01
CA VAL A 251 25.00 -5.54 -11.73
C VAL A 251 25.85 -4.56 -12.54
N ALA A 252 25.24 -3.69 -13.33
CA ALA A 252 25.96 -2.69 -14.13
C ALA A 252 26.75 -1.69 -13.26
N ALA A 253 26.27 -1.42 -12.04
CA ALA A 253 26.96 -0.61 -11.04
C ALA A 253 28.06 -1.37 -10.26
N GLY A 254 28.32 -2.65 -10.58
CA GLY A 254 29.33 -3.47 -9.92
C GLY A 254 29.01 -3.84 -8.47
N LYS A 255 27.73 -3.74 -8.06
CA LYS A 255 27.31 -4.10 -6.69
C LYS A 255 27.17 -5.62 -6.57
N ALA A 256 27.54 -6.15 -5.41
CA ALA A 256 27.22 -7.53 -5.07
C ALA A 256 25.70 -7.68 -4.88
N ILE A 257 25.04 -8.37 -5.82
CA ILE A 257 23.59 -8.62 -5.81
C ILE A 257 23.31 -10.04 -6.29
N ALA A 258 22.45 -10.77 -5.57
CA ALA A 258 21.98 -12.07 -6.00
C ALA A 258 20.87 -11.92 -7.05
N LEU A 259 20.67 -12.97 -7.85
CA LEU A 259 19.47 -13.07 -8.70
C LEU A 259 18.21 -12.94 -7.81
N PRO A 260 17.18 -12.20 -8.25
CA PRO A 260 15.93 -12.12 -7.52
C PRO A 260 15.31 -13.52 -7.39
N HIS A 261 15.00 -13.91 -6.15
CA HIS A 261 14.43 -15.22 -5.83
C HIS A 261 13.13 -15.48 -6.60
N ASP A 262 13.01 -16.68 -7.20
CA ASP A 262 11.82 -17.17 -7.89
C ASP A 262 11.18 -16.16 -8.88
N TYR A 263 12.01 -15.39 -9.58
CA TYR A 263 11.57 -14.33 -10.50
C TYR A 263 11.84 -14.67 -11.97
N PHE A 264 13.09 -14.99 -12.28
CA PHE A 264 13.51 -15.38 -13.63
C PHE A 264 13.26 -16.88 -13.86
N PRO A 265 12.60 -17.28 -14.97
CA PRO A 265 12.35 -18.69 -15.25
C PRO A 265 13.63 -19.52 -15.31
N GLY A 266 13.78 -20.47 -14.39
CA GLY A 266 14.99 -21.30 -14.30
C GLY A 266 16.23 -20.56 -13.79
N ASN A 267 16.05 -19.44 -13.08
CA ASN A 267 17.13 -18.55 -12.61
C ASN A 267 18.01 -18.00 -13.75
N ASP A 268 17.44 -17.84 -14.94
CA ASP A 268 18.13 -17.31 -16.11
C ASP A 268 17.70 -15.85 -16.37
N PRO A 269 18.58 -14.86 -16.11
CA PRO A 269 18.25 -13.44 -16.28
C PRO A 269 17.95 -13.05 -17.73
N GLU A 270 18.31 -13.86 -18.74
CA GLU A 270 17.96 -13.58 -20.14
C GLU A 270 16.49 -13.91 -20.46
N ARG A 271 15.84 -14.71 -19.60
CA ARG A 271 14.45 -15.12 -19.80
C ARG A 271 13.47 -14.12 -19.19
N ARG A 272 12.44 -13.75 -19.95
CA ARG A 272 11.42 -12.80 -19.48
C ARG A 272 10.72 -13.33 -18.21
N PRO A 273 10.67 -12.54 -17.13
CA PRO A 273 10.00 -12.92 -15.89
C PRO A 273 8.49 -13.04 -16.07
N GLN A 274 7.87 -13.89 -15.24
CA GLN A 274 6.42 -14.10 -15.23
C GLN A 274 5.80 -13.38 -14.04
N ASN A 275 4.76 -12.58 -14.29
CA ASN A 275 4.04 -11.90 -13.23
C ASN A 275 3.01 -12.86 -12.60
N ARG A 276 3.27 -13.26 -11.36
CA ARG A 276 2.45 -14.19 -10.56
C ARG A 276 1.73 -13.50 -9.38
N TRP A 277 1.63 -12.17 -9.41
CA TRP A 277 1.08 -11.35 -8.32
C TRP A 277 0.06 -10.29 -8.76
N ARG A 278 -0.02 -9.99 -10.06
CA ARG A 278 -0.89 -8.93 -10.62
C ARG A 278 -2.35 -9.08 -10.23
N SER A 279 -2.89 -10.30 -10.26
CA SER A 279 -4.26 -10.58 -9.84
C SER A 279 -4.52 -10.11 -8.41
N HIS A 280 -3.61 -10.45 -7.50
CA HIS A 280 -3.69 -10.09 -6.08
C HIS A 280 -3.48 -8.60 -5.85
N ALA A 281 -2.66 -7.94 -6.67
CA ALA A 281 -2.55 -6.48 -6.69
C ALA A 281 -3.89 -5.81 -7.00
N HIS A 282 -4.54 -6.23 -8.11
CA HIS A 282 -5.84 -5.68 -8.49
C HIS A 282 -6.93 -5.98 -7.47
N LEU A 283 -6.95 -7.19 -6.89
CA LEU A 283 -7.90 -7.55 -5.83
C LEU A 283 -7.70 -6.68 -4.60
N LEU A 284 -6.46 -6.52 -4.11
CA LEU A 284 -6.19 -5.75 -2.89
C LEU A 284 -6.59 -4.28 -3.04
N PHE A 285 -6.19 -3.64 -4.14
CA PHE A 285 -6.54 -2.24 -4.39
C PHE A 285 -8.02 -2.06 -4.67
N GLY A 286 -8.65 -2.98 -5.42
CA GLY A 286 -10.09 -2.96 -5.64
C GLY A 286 -10.88 -3.11 -4.33
N ASN A 287 -10.45 -4.03 -3.45
CA ASN A 287 -11.05 -4.21 -2.14
C ASN A 287 -10.85 -2.99 -1.25
N TRP A 288 -9.64 -2.41 -1.22
CA TRP A 288 -9.35 -1.19 -0.46
C TRP A 288 -10.20 0.01 -0.93
N ILE A 289 -10.27 0.27 -2.24
CA ILE A 289 -11.12 1.32 -2.82
C ILE A 289 -12.59 1.08 -2.46
N ASN A 290 -13.06 -0.17 -2.57
CA ASN A 290 -14.42 -0.51 -2.19
C ASN A 290 -14.69 -0.29 -0.69
N GLN A 291 -13.74 -0.59 0.20
CA GLN A 291 -13.87 -0.29 1.62
C GLN A 291 -13.94 1.21 1.88
N LEU A 292 -13.04 2.00 1.27
CA LEU A 292 -13.06 3.45 1.37
C LEU A 292 -14.41 4.02 0.91
N TYR A 293 -14.89 3.62 -0.26
CA TYR A 293 -16.15 4.08 -0.83
C TYR A 293 -17.34 3.79 0.09
N GLN A 294 -17.39 2.60 0.69
CA GLN A 294 -18.54 2.19 1.51
C GLN A 294 -18.55 2.80 2.91
N THR A 295 -17.41 3.32 3.38
CA THR A 295 -17.26 3.79 4.76
C THR A 295 -16.97 5.28 4.85
N THR A 296 -16.54 5.93 3.76
CA THR A 296 -16.27 7.36 3.73
C THR A 296 -17.59 8.14 3.85
N PRO A 297 -17.63 9.25 4.60
CA PRO A 297 -18.79 10.12 4.62
C PRO A 297 -19.01 10.75 3.23
N TYR A 298 -20.29 10.95 2.90
CA TYR A 298 -20.65 11.63 1.66
C TYR A 298 -20.11 13.06 1.64
N ASP A 299 -20.35 13.84 2.70
CA ASP A 299 -19.72 15.15 2.86
C ASP A 299 -18.25 14.97 3.24
N ILE A 300 -17.36 15.41 2.34
CA ILE A 300 -15.92 15.29 2.54
C ILE A 300 -15.41 16.08 3.75
N ALA A 301 -16.15 17.12 4.18
CA ALA A 301 -15.82 17.91 5.35
C ALA A 301 -16.00 17.14 6.67
N ASP A 302 -16.67 15.99 6.65
CA ASP A 302 -16.87 15.12 7.80
C ASP A 302 -15.73 14.11 7.98
N ILE A 303 -14.81 13.99 7.02
CA ILE A 303 -13.65 13.10 7.14
C ILE A 303 -12.78 13.50 8.34
N GLY A 304 -12.50 12.51 9.20
CA GLY A 304 -11.64 12.65 10.38
C GLY A 304 -12.27 13.38 11.56
N ARG A 305 -13.61 13.52 11.56
CA ARG A 305 -14.39 13.95 12.74
C ARG A 305 -14.64 12.79 13.70
#